data_AF-A0A5K1JZM4-F1
#
_entry.id   AF-A0A5K1JZM4-F1
#
_cell.length_a   1.000
_cell.length_b   1.000
_cell.length_c   1.000
_cell.angle_alpha   90.00
_cell.angle_beta   90.00
_cell.angle_gamma   90.00
#
_symmetry.space_group_name_H-M   'P 1'
#
loop_
_entity.id
_entity.type
_entity.pdbx_description
1 polymer ?
#
loop_
_entity_poly.entity_id
_entity_poly.type
_entity_poly.pdbx_seq_one_letter_code
_entity_poly.pdbx_strand_id
1 'polypeptide(L)'
;TQAELNRCLQELTRVKISHLTEEALRAQDEAILASLPKPKPQSAPASHPEVVKQKEKSTVPQMSPEEELIRDKWSRLLDMIKRGRLDALKTFWEREGPTLGGINANVPEWVDEKGGTLLQVAAHAGQEDVTQWILEDLRADPTLDVPSTGASSLADESGVESDSDAPRLPRGGTGRRTAYDLARTKAVRNVFRRAAAAHPGWWDWLGHDDGARVPSVLSTEMEEGRDERKKARRKGLKEKLKEREVREKEREGMTPSPPPPSALEMQRPKEPAYNGPRKLGGASGGAESVAGLTPEMRAKIERERRARAAEARLKALGGGR
;
A
#
# COMPACT_ATOMS: atom_id res chain seq x y z
N THR A 1 -30.18 35.10 33.92
CA THR A 1 -29.44 36.12 33.15
C THR A 1 -29.15 35.57 31.75
N GLN A 2 -28.88 36.41 30.75
CA GLN A 2 -28.58 35.94 29.38
C GLN A 2 -27.38 34.97 29.33
N ALA A 3 -26.42 35.12 30.25
CA ALA A 3 -25.30 34.21 30.44
C ALA A 3 -25.74 32.80 30.87
N GLU A 4 -26.69 32.66 31.80
CA GLU A 4 -27.23 31.36 32.21
C GLU A 4 -28.02 30.69 31.08
N LEU A 5 -28.76 31.47 30.27
CA LEU A 5 -29.47 30.93 29.09
C LEU A 5 -28.50 30.35 28.06
N ASN A 6 -27.41 31.06 27.76
CA ASN A 6 -26.37 30.56 26.85
C ASN A 6 -25.64 29.34 27.42
N ARG A 7 -25.39 29.30 28.74
CA ARG A 7 -24.81 28.14 29.42
C ARG A 7 -25.74 26.93 29.32
N CYS A 8 -27.02 27.09 29.64
CA CYS A 8 -28.02 26.02 29.52
C CYS A 8 -28.15 25.52 28.07
N LEU A 9 -28.17 26.42 27.09
CA LEU A 9 -28.22 26.06 25.68
C LEU A 9 -26.99 25.23 25.28
N GLN A 10 -25.80 25.61 25.72
CA GLN A 10 -24.57 24.86 25.43
C GLN A 10 -24.54 23.50 26.15
N GLU A 11 -25.03 23.42 27.39
CA GLU A 11 -25.12 22.16 28.15
C GLU A 11 -26.13 21.17 27.56
N LEU A 12 -27.22 21.67 26.95
CA LEU A 12 -28.26 20.84 26.31
C LEU A 12 -27.88 20.41 24.88
N THR A 13 -27.07 21.21 24.17
CA THR A 13 -26.68 20.94 22.79
C THR A 13 -25.37 20.17 22.65
N ARG A 14 -24.62 19.97 23.74
CA ARG A 14 -23.38 19.20 23.75
C ARG A 14 -23.61 17.76 24.19
N VAL A 15 -22.95 16.83 23.52
CA VAL A 15 -22.91 15.42 23.92
C VAL A 15 -22.14 15.29 25.23
N LYS A 16 -22.79 14.70 26.25
CA LYS A 16 -22.16 14.40 27.55
C LYS A 16 -21.61 12.98 27.51
N ILE A 17 -20.29 12.86 27.58
CA ILE A 17 -19.61 11.57 27.69
C ILE A 17 -19.36 11.33 29.18
N SER A 18 -19.99 10.31 29.75
CA SER A 18 -19.67 9.81 31.09
C SER A 18 -18.92 8.48 30.98
N HIS A 19 -17.97 8.28 31.88
CA HIS A 19 -17.26 7.01 32.00
C HIS A 19 -17.89 6.20 33.12
N LEU A 20 -18.45 5.04 32.78
CA LEU A 20 -18.93 4.08 33.77
C LEU A 20 -17.81 3.10 34.11
N THR A 21 -17.65 2.80 35.40
CA THR A 21 -16.79 1.71 35.83
C THR A 21 -17.44 0.37 35.46
N GLU A 22 -16.62 -0.67 35.29
CA GLU A 22 -17.09 -1.99 34.87
C GLU A 22 -18.17 -2.56 35.82
N GLU A 23 -18.05 -2.29 37.12
CA GLU A 23 -19.02 -2.70 38.14
C GLU A 23 -20.37 -1.98 37.96
N ALA A 24 -20.35 -0.69 37.65
CA ALA A 24 -21.57 0.09 37.42
C ALA A 24 -22.29 -0.34 36.13
N LEU A 25 -21.53 -0.79 35.11
CA LEU A 25 -22.11 -1.32 33.88
C LEU A 25 -22.80 -2.66 34.13
N ARG A 26 -22.14 -3.58 34.86
CA ARG A 26 -22.76 -4.86 35.25
C ARG A 26 -24.01 -4.67 36.10
N ALA A 27 -24.00 -3.72 37.04
CA ALA A 27 -25.18 -3.45 37.86
C ALA A 27 -26.38 -2.94 37.03
N GLN A 28 -26.12 -2.16 35.96
CA GLN A 28 -27.17 -1.74 35.02
C GLN A 28 -27.71 -2.93 34.23
N ASP A 29 -26.84 -3.80 33.73
CA ASP A 29 -27.25 -5.01 33.00
C ASP A 29 -28.08 -5.95 33.88
N GLU A 30 -27.69 -6.14 35.14
CA GLU A 30 -28.43 -6.94 36.13
C GLU A 30 -29.80 -6.33 36.45
N ALA A 31 -29.87 -4.99 36.59
CA ALA A 31 -31.14 -4.30 36.82
C ALA A 31 -32.08 -4.41 35.61
N ILE A 32 -31.56 -4.32 34.39
CA ILE A 32 -32.33 -4.51 33.15
C ILE A 32 -32.83 -5.95 33.08
N LEU A 33 -31.98 -6.94 33.35
CA LEU A 33 -32.37 -8.35 33.39
C LEU A 33 -33.41 -8.65 34.47
N ALA A 34 -33.31 -8.01 35.64
CA ALA A 34 -34.28 -8.15 36.72
C ALA A 34 -35.63 -7.49 36.40
N SER A 35 -35.64 -6.47 35.54
CA SER A 35 -36.87 -5.79 35.09
C SER A 35 -37.64 -6.59 34.03
N LEU A 36 -37.01 -7.60 33.40
CA LEU A 36 -37.67 -8.45 32.44
C LEU A 36 -38.73 -9.33 33.13
N PRO A 37 -39.96 -9.41 32.60
CA PRO A 37 -41.03 -10.21 33.19
C PRO A 37 -40.64 -11.69 33.25
N LYS A 38 -40.54 -12.25 34.45
CA LYS A 38 -40.36 -13.70 34.64
C LYS A 38 -41.60 -14.43 34.11
N PRO A 39 -41.45 -15.48 33.29
CA PRO A 39 -42.57 -16.29 32.82
C PRO A 39 -43.29 -16.96 34.01
N LYS A 40 -44.62 -17.01 33.94
CA LYS A 40 -45.49 -17.57 34.99
C LYS A 40 -45.16 -19.06 35.24
N PRO A 41 -45.17 -19.53 36.50
CA PRO A 41 -44.90 -20.93 36.82
C PRO A 41 -46.04 -21.81 36.30
N GLN A 42 -45.71 -22.77 35.43
CA GLN A 42 -46.62 -23.82 35.01
C GLN A 42 -46.67 -24.90 36.10
N SER A 43 -47.90 -25.21 36.53
CA SER A 43 -48.25 -26.15 37.59
C SER A 43 -47.80 -27.59 37.29
N ALA A 44 -47.27 -28.26 38.31
CA ALA A 44 -46.99 -29.71 38.33
C ALA A 44 -48.28 -30.57 38.27
N PRO A 45 -48.17 -31.87 37.97
CA PRO A 45 -48.24 -32.84 39.06
C PRO A 45 -47.21 -34.00 39.00
N ALA A 46 -46.83 -34.44 40.22
CA ALA A 46 -46.34 -35.75 40.72
C ALA A 46 -45.93 -36.86 39.72
N SER A 47 -44.94 -37.73 39.95
CA SER A 47 -44.04 -38.08 41.07
C SER A 47 -43.11 -39.19 40.58
N HIS A 48 -41.79 -39.13 40.82
CA HIS A 48 -40.92 -40.29 41.11
C HIS A 48 -39.56 -39.75 41.63
N PRO A 49 -38.97 -40.34 42.69
CA PRO A 49 -37.71 -39.87 43.26
C PRO A 49 -36.53 -40.70 42.72
N GLU A 50 -35.53 -40.07 42.10
CA GLU A 50 -34.14 -40.47 42.27
C GLU A 50 -33.16 -39.38 41.80
N VAL A 51 -32.08 -39.28 42.55
CA VAL A 51 -31.10 -38.21 42.55
C VAL A 51 -30.14 -38.36 41.37
N VAL A 52 -30.08 -37.37 40.48
CA VAL A 52 -28.81 -36.99 39.82
C VAL A 52 -28.73 -35.48 39.72
N LYS A 53 -27.78 -34.90 40.47
CA LYS A 53 -27.28 -33.54 40.28
C LYS A 53 -26.84 -33.35 38.83
N GLN A 54 -27.64 -32.67 38.02
CA GLN A 54 -27.14 -31.98 36.83
C GLN A 54 -26.99 -30.51 37.16
N LYS A 55 -25.73 -30.10 37.21
CA LYS A 55 -25.28 -28.71 37.09
C LYS A 55 -25.91 -28.13 35.83
N GLU A 56 -26.94 -27.31 35.99
CA GLU A 56 -27.36 -26.38 34.94
C GLU A 56 -26.20 -25.41 34.74
N LYS A 57 -25.34 -25.75 33.77
CA LYS A 57 -24.47 -24.78 33.13
C LYS A 57 -25.40 -23.74 32.52
N SER A 58 -25.32 -22.53 33.07
CA SER A 58 -25.76 -21.31 32.43
C SER A 58 -25.42 -21.38 30.94
N THR A 59 -26.46 -21.43 30.11
CA THR A 59 -26.38 -21.20 28.67
C THR A 59 -25.97 -19.74 28.46
N VAL A 60 -24.67 -19.49 28.54
CA VAL A 60 -24.04 -18.55 27.62
C VAL A 60 -24.50 -19.00 26.23
N PRO A 61 -24.95 -18.12 25.33
CA PRO A 61 -25.17 -18.50 23.94
C PRO A 61 -23.82 -18.93 23.36
N GLN A 62 -23.48 -20.21 23.54
CA GLN A 62 -22.47 -20.90 22.76
C GLN A 62 -23.05 -20.87 21.35
N MET A 63 -22.37 -20.15 20.46
CA MET A 63 -22.68 -20.07 19.04
C MET A 63 -23.12 -21.46 18.57
N SER A 64 -24.24 -21.55 17.86
CA SER A 64 -24.72 -22.86 17.44
C SER A 64 -23.63 -23.55 16.59
N PRO A 65 -23.49 -24.88 16.61
CA PRO A 65 -22.47 -25.57 15.82
C PRO A 65 -22.51 -25.18 14.33
N GLU A 66 -23.69 -24.83 13.83
CA GLU A 66 -23.89 -24.33 12.47
C GLU A 66 -23.29 -22.94 12.24
N GLU A 67 -23.44 -22.03 13.21
CA GLU A 67 -22.84 -20.69 13.16
C GLU A 67 -21.31 -20.74 13.24
N GLU A 68 -20.74 -21.63 14.06
CA GLU A 68 -19.29 -21.84 14.13
C GLU A 68 -18.73 -22.35 12.79
N LEU A 69 -19.42 -23.29 12.15
CA LEU A 69 -19.05 -23.78 10.82
C LEU A 69 -19.10 -22.67 9.76
N ILE A 70 -20.11 -21.80 9.81
CA ILE A 70 -20.20 -20.64 8.91
C ILE A 70 -19.04 -19.67 9.18
N ARG A 71 -18.71 -19.42 10.45
CA ARG A 71 -17.57 -18.59 10.85
C ARG A 71 -16.24 -19.14 10.34
N ASP A 72 -16.03 -20.45 10.45
CA ASP A 72 -14.83 -21.12 9.96
C ASP A 72 -14.74 -21.06 8.42
N LYS A 73 -15.87 -21.27 7.72
CA LYS A 73 -15.94 -21.14 6.26
C LYS A 73 -15.59 -19.73 5.80
N TRP A 74 -16.16 -18.70 6.44
CA TRP A 74 -15.84 -17.30 6.15
C TRP A 74 -14.37 -16.98 6.42
N SER A 75 -13.83 -17.44 7.55
CA SER A 75 -12.41 -17.23 7.90
C SER A 75 -11.48 -17.86 6.87
N ARG A 76 -11.78 -19.09 6.42
CA ARG A 76 -11.00 -19.80 5.40
C ARG A 76 -11.10 -19.12 4.03
N LEU A 77 -12.30 -18.67 3.65
CA LEU A 77 -12.53 -17.94 2.40
C LEU A 77 -11.68 -16.68 2.34
N LEU A 78 -11.74 -15.86 3.40
CA LEU A 78 -11.02 -14.59 3.46
C LEU A 78 -9.51 -14.80 3.50
N ASP A 79 -9.02 -15.84 4.19
CA ASP A 79 -7.60 -16.21 4.14
C ASP A 79 -7.15 -16.62 2.72
N MET A 80 -7.96 -17.37 1.97
CA MET A 80 -7.66 -17.73 0.57
C MET A 80 -7.60 -16.50 -0.33
N ILE A 81 -8.55 -15.57 -0.18
CA ILE A 81 -8.57 -14.29 -0.91
C ILE A 81 -7.32 -13.50 -0.58
N LYS A 82 -7.02 -13.26 0.70
CA LYS A 82 -5.84 -12.48 1.12
C LYS A 82 -4.52 -13.05 0.64
N ARG A 83 -4.41 -14.38 0.57
CA ARG A 83 -3.21 -15.07 0.08
C ARG A 83 -3.16 -15.21 -1.44
N GLY A 84 -4.20 -14.83 -2.17
CA GLY A 84 -4.25 -14.96 -3.63
C GLY A 84 -4.32 -16.40 -4.13
N ARG A 85 -4.85 -17.35 -3.34
CA ARG A 85 -4.93 -18.77 -3.71
C ARG A 85 -6.12 -19.04 -4.63
N LEU A 86 -6.04 -18.58 -5.88
CA LEU A 86 -7.16 -18.57 -6.83
C LEU A 86 -7.77 -19.97 -7.10
N ASP A 87 -6.96 -20.98 -7.39
CA ASP A 87 -7.50 -22.32 -7.72
C ASP A 87 -8.19 -22.98 -6.51
N ALA A 88 -7.61 -22.80 -5.32
CA ALA A 88 -8.21 -23.27 -4.07
C ALA A 88 -9.48 -22.49 -3.73
N LEU A 89 -9.52 -21.20 -4.05
CA LEU A 89 -10.69 -20.35 -3.86
C LEU A 89 -11.84 -20.75 -4.79
N LYS A 90 -11.57 -21.03 -6.07
CA LYS A 90 -12.55 -21.50 -7.05
C LYS A 90 -13.24 -22.78 -6.57
N THR A 91 -12.43 -23.79 -6.26
CA THR A 91 -12.94 -25.09 -5.78
C THR A 91 -13.69 -24.99 -4.45
N PHE A 92 -13.26 -24.09 -3.55
CA PHE A 92 -13.97 -23.83 -2.30
C PHE A 92 -15.32 -23.12 -2.55
N TRP A 93 -15.34 -22.14 -3.45
CA TRP A 93 -16.52 -21.34 -3.75
C TRP A 93 -17.62 -22.14 -4.46
N GLU A 94 -17.26 -23.04 -5.36
CA GLU A 94 -18.22 -23.94 -6.01
C GLU A 94 -19.00 -24.79 -5.00
N ARG A 95 -18.36 -25.18 -3.89
CA ARG A 95 -19.00 -25.99 -2.84
C ARG A 95 -19.72 -25.15 -1.79
N GLU A 96 -19.09 -24.08 -1.31
CA GLU A 96 -19.57 -23.33 -0.14
C GLU A 96 -20.26 -22.01 -0.49
N GLY A 97 -20.11 -21.51 -1.73
CA GLY A 97 -20.62 -20.21 -2.19
C GLY A 97 -22.12 -19.98 -1.94
N PRO A 98 -23.02 -20.96 -2.20
CA PRO A 98 -24.45 -20.81 -1.91
C PRO A 98 -24.75 -20.66 -0.40
N THR A 99 -23.93 -21.28 0.46
CA THR A 99 -24.10 -21.22 1.93
C THR A 99 -23.69 -19.86 2.49
N LEU A 100 -22.80 -19.14 1.80
CA LEU A 100 -22.21 -17.88 2.25
C LEU A 100 -23.02 -16.65 1.85
N GLY A 101 -24.19 -16.81 1.23
CA GLY A 101 -25.07 -15.70 0.85
C GLY A 101 -24.75 -15.06 -0.50
N GLY A 102 -23.91 -15.71 -1.33
CA GLY A 102 -23.56 -15.24 -2.68
C GLY A 102 -22.37 -14.29 -2.73
N ILE A 103 -22.03 -13.83 -3.93
CA ILE A 103 -20.77 -13.08 -4.18
C ILE A 103 -20.78 -11.66 -3.62
N ASN A 104 -21.96 -11.04 -3.56
CA ASN A 104 -22.18 -9.70 -3.02
C ASN A 104 -22.60 -9.74 -1.54
N ALA A 105 -22.45 -10.89 -0.87
CA ALA A 105 -22.74 -11.00 0.54
C ALA A 105 -21.85 -10.06 1.36
N ASN A 106 -22.43 -9.46 2.39
CA ASN A 106 -21.68 -8.62 3.30
C ASN A 106 -20.73 -9.47 4.15
N VAL A 107 -19.46 -9.07 4.19
CA VAL A 107 -18.46 -9.64 5.09
C VAL A 107 -18.96 -9.43 6.52
N PRO A 108 -19.02 -10.50 7.33
CA PRO A 108 -19.53 -10.40 8.69
C PRO A 108 -18.71 -9.42 9.53
N GLU A 109 -19.38 -8.63 10.37
CA GLU A 109 -18.76 -7.57 11.18
C GLU A 109 -17.69 -8.11 12.17
N TRP A 110 -17.78 -9.38 12.58
CA TRP A 110 -16.79 -10.01 13.45
C TRP A 110 -15.44 -10.22 12.78
N VAL A 111 -15.38 -10.16 11.44
CA VAL A 111 -14.11 -10.09 10.71
C VAL A 111 -13.82 -8.60 10.53
N ASP A 112 -12.86 -8.08 11.29
CA ASP A 112 -12.41 -6.67 11.23
C ASP A 112 -11.65 -6.39 9.90
N GLU A 113 -12.34 -6.57 8.77
CA GLU A 113 -11.80 -6.43 7.43
C GLU A 113 -12.12 -5.09 6.81
N LYS A 114 -11.21 -4.65 5.94
CA LYS A 114 -11.38 -3.42 5.17
C LYS A 114 -12.19 -3.71 3.91
N GLY A 115 -13.51 -3.69 4.05
CA GLY A 115 -14.45 -3.91 2.95
C GLY A 115 -15.68 -4.65 3.44
N GLY A 116 -16.84 -4.26 2.92
CA GLY A 116 -18.11 -4.93 3.14
C GLY A 116 -18.34 -6.10 2.20
N THR A 117 -17.67 -6.22 1.05
CA THR A 117 -17.90 -7.32 0.11
C THR A 117 -16.61 -8.08 -0.21
N LEU A 118 -16.75 -9.31 -0.74
CA LEU A 118 -15.60 -10.12 -1.16
C LEU A 118 -14.73 -9.41 -2.21
N LEU A 119 -15.37 -8.71 -3.14
CA LEU A 119 -14.70 -7.88 -4.14
C LEU A 119 -13.88 -6.75 -3.49
N GLN A 120 -14.47 -6.06 -2.50
CA GLN A 120 -13.80 -4.99 -1.77
C GLN A 120 -12.59 -5.51 -0.97
N VAL A 121 -12.71 -6.68 -0.33
CA VAL A 121 -11.59 -7.32 0.38
C VAL A 121 -10.48 -7.75 -0.58
N ALA A 122 -10.81 -8.36 -1.72
CA ALA A 122 -9.83 -8.75 -2.74
C ALA A 122 -9.08 -7.53 -3.31
N ALA A 123 -9.80 -6.46 -3.60
CA ALA A 123 -9.23 -5.20 -4.08
C ALA A 123 -8.30 -4.56 -3.03
N HIS A 124 -8.71 -4.58 -1.76
CA HIS A 124 -7.89 -4.06 -0.66
C HIS A 124 -6.62 -4.87 -0.43
N ALA A 125 -6.71 -6.21 -0.52
CA ALA A 125 -5.59 -7.13 -0.37
C ALA A 125 -4.59 -7.05 -1.54
N GLY A 126 -4.94 -6.38 -2.63
CA GLY A 126 -4.05 -6.20 -3.78
C GLY A 126 -3.96 -7.41 -4.70
N GLN A 127 -4.97 -8.29 -4.68
CA GLN A 127 -4.93 -9.59 -5.37
C GLN A 127 -5.56 -9.48 -6.75
N GLU A 128 -4.73 -9.34 -7.78
CA GLU A 128 -5.15 -9.08 -9.16
C GLU A 128 -6.04 -10.20 -9.73
N ASP A 129 -5.51 -11.43 -9.75
CA ASP A 129 -6.19 -12.56 -10.39
C ASP A 129 -7.52 -12.90 -9.71
N VAL A 130 -7.55 -12.81 -8.37
CA VAL A 130 -8.76 -13.04 -7.58
C VAL A 130 -9.80 -11.95 -7.87
N THR A 131 -9.37 -10.68 -7.95
CA THR A 131 -10.27 -9.56 -8.28
C THR A 131 -10.84 -9.72 -9.69
N GLN A 132 -10.03 -10.12 -10.66
CA GLN A 132 -10.48 -10.38 -12.02
C GLN A 132 -11.51 -11.51 -12.05
N TRP A 133 -11.22 -12.65 -11.42
CA TRP A 133 -12.14 -13.78 -11.36
C TRP A 133 -13.48 -13.42 -10.70
N ILE A 134 -13.46 -12.66 -9.59
CA ILE A 134 -14.69 -12.21 -8.91
C ILE A 134 -15.52 -11.28 -9.81
N LEU A 135 -14.88 -10.41 -10.58
CA LEU A 135 -15.56 -9.46 -11.48
C LEU A 135 -16.10 -10.11 -12.75
N GLU A 136 -15.29 -10.94 -13.40
CA GLU A 136 -15.57 -11.48 -14.74
C GLU A 136 -16.38 -12.77 -14.68
N ASP A 137 -15.93 -13.75 -13.89
CA ASP A 137 -16.59 -15.06 -13.79
C ASP A 137 -17.80 -15.02 -12.86
N LEU A 138 -17.68 -14.39 -11.69
CA LEU A 138 -18.74 -14.38 -10.68
C LEU A 138 -19.71 -13.18 -10.79
N ARG A 139 -19.41 -12.21 -11.66
CA ARG A 139 -20.24 -11.00 -11.87
C ARG A 139 -20.55 -10.27 -10.57
N ALA A 140 -19.55 -10.09 -9.71
CA ALA A 140 -19.70 -9.25 -8.53
C ALA A 140 -20.03 -7.81 -8.92
N ASP A 141 -20.80 -7.12 -8.08
CA ASP A 141 -21.19 -5.73 -8.31
C ASP A 141 -20.13 -4.77 -7.75
N PRO A 142 -19.42 -4.01 -8.61
CA PRO A 142 -18.39 -3.06 -8.19
C PRO A 142 -18.95 -1.73 -7.71
N THR A 143 -20.26 -1.46 -7.88
CA THR A 143 -20.90 -0.20 -7.49
C THR A 143 -21.24 -0.15 -5.99
N LEU A 144 -21.13 -1.28 -5.30
CA LEU A 144 -21.44 -1.40 -3.89
C LEU A 144 -20.49 -0.56 -3.03
N ASP A 145 -21.11 0.17 -2.09
CA ASP A 145 -20.41 1.02 -1.14
C ASP A 145 -19.59 0.21 -0.14
N VAL A 146 -18.47 0.78 0.25
CA VAL A 146 -17.70 0.32 1.40
C VAL A 146 -18.39 0.77 2.67
N PRO A 147 -18.86 -0.15 3.54
CA PRO A 147 -19.45 0.22 4.82
C PRO A 147 -18.43 0.99 5.65
N SER A 148 -18.82 2.17 6.12
CA SER A 148 -17.99 2.99 6.98
C SER A 148 -18.09 2.49 8.42
N THR A 149 -17.44 1.38 8.74
CA THR A 149 -17.23 1.00 10.15
C THR A 149 -16.33 2.05 10.79
N GLY A 150 -16.77 2.64 11.91
CA GLY A 150 -16.22 3.89 12.47
C GLY A 150 -14.70 3.92 12.69
N ALA A 151 -14.05 2.76 12.86
CA ALA A 151 -12.60 2.64 13.03
C ALA A 151 -11.81 2.59 11.69
N SER A 152 -12.40 2.02 10.64
CA SER A 152 -11.72 1.78 9.34
C SER A 152 -11.58 3.06 8.50
N SER A 153 -12.41 4.07 8.76
CA SER A 153 -12.38 5.37 8.06
C SER A 153 -11.20 6.26 8.46
N LEU A 154 -10.70 6.14 9.70
CA LEU A 154 -9.62 6.99 10.25
C LEU A 154 -8.22 6.42 9.96
N ALA A 155 -8.08 5.10 9.82
CA ALA A 155 -6.79 4.45 9.56
C ALA A 155 -6.30 4.55 8.09
N ASP A 156 -7.08 5.17 7.21
CA ASP A 156 -6.73 5.42 5.80
C ASP A 156 -6.19 6.86 5.58
N GLU A 157 -6.32 7.73 6.57
CA GLU A 157 -5.75 9.10 6.59
C GLU A 157 -4.25 9.11 6.88
N SER A 158 -3.69 8.04 7.46
CA SER A 158 -2.26 7.93 7.73
C SER A 158 -1.46 7.52 6.48
N GLY A 159 -1.55 8.34 5.42
CA GLY A 159 -0.43 8.73 4.58
C GLY A 159 0.57 7.69 4.07
N VAL A 160 0.18 6.43 3.86
CA VAL A 160 1.04 5.50 3.11
C VAL A 160 0.77 5.74 1.63
N GLU A 161 1.46 6.76 1.11
CA GLU A 161 1.65 7.06 -0.31
C GLU A 161 1.89 5.73 -1.05
N SER A 162 0.89 5.30 -1.82
CA SER A 162 1.06 4.15 -2.71
C SER A 162 1.98 4.59 -3.84
N ASP A 163 3.02 3.80 -4.12
CA ASP A 163 4.07 4.01 -5.15
C ASP A 163 3.53 3.94 -6.60
N SER A 164 2.32 4.44 -6.82
CA SER A 164 1.59 4.38 -8.08
C SER A 164 1.34 5.77 -8.63
N ASP A 165 1.86 5.99 -9.84
CA ASP A 165 1.77 7.14 -10.76
C ASP A 165 0.34 7.58 -11.17
N ALA A 166 -0.68 7.27 -10.37
CA ALA A 166 -2.06 7.70 -10.62
C ALA A 166 -2.67 8.18 -9.30
N PRO A 167 -3.02 9.49 -9.19
CA PRO A 167 -3.56 10.07 -7.97
C PRO A 167 -4.77 9.28 -7.50
N ARG A 168 -4.85 9.01 -6.19
CA ARG A 168 -6.11 8.57 -5.57
C ARG A 168 -7.14 9.64 -5.89
N LEU A 169 -8.28 9.25 -6.46
CA LEU A 169 -9.35 10.22 -6.67
C LEU A 169 -9.71 10.81 -5.30
N PRO A 170 -9.98 12.12 -5.21
CA PRO A 170 -10.51 12.68 -3.98
C PRO A 170 -11.75 11.87 -3.58
N ARG A 171 -11.93 11.70 -2.27
CA ARG A 171 -13.15 11.12 -1.70
C ARG A 171 -14.32 11.78 -2.42
N GLY A 172 -15.23 10.99 -3.00
CA GLY A 172 -16.36 11.57 -3.72
C GLY A 172 -17.10 12.57 -2.84
N GLY A 173 -17.81 13.55 -3.42
CA GLY A 173 -18.49 14.61 -2.66
C GLY A 173 -19.43 14.10 -1.54
N THR A 174 -19.80 12.82 -1.58
CA THR A 174 -20.64 12.11 -0.61
C THR A 174 -19.88 11.30 0.45
N GLY A 175 -18.55 11.24 0.41
CA GLY A 175 -17.73 10.40 1.30
C GLY A 175 -17.79 8.90 0.98
N ARG A 176 -18.53 8.49 -0.06
CA ARG A 176 -18.61 7.12 -0.58
C ARG A 176 -17.25 6.64 -1.09
N ARG A 177 -17.03 5.33 -0.92
CA ARG A 177 -15.91 4.58 -1.50
C ARG A 177 -16.45 3.31 -2.12
N THR A 178 -15.89 2.90 -3.24
CA THR A 178 -16.20 1.65 -3.94
C THR A 178 -15.05 0.66 -3.84
N ALA A 179 -15.21 -0.54 -4.40
CA ALA A 179 -14.12 -1.50 -4.51
C ALA A 179 -12.91 -0.93 -5.28
N TYR A 180 -13.13 -0.08 -6.29
CA TYR A 180 -12.05 0.58 -7.04
C TYR A 180 -11.24 1.54 -6.15
N ASP A 181 -11.91 2.26 -5.24
CA ASP A 181 -11.25 3.21 -4.34
C ASP A 181 -10.40 2.51 -3.27
N LEU A 182 -10.74 1.27 -2.90
CA LEU A 182 -9.96 0.46 -1.95
C LEU A 182 -8.70 -0.16 -2.59
N ALA A 183 -8.62 -0.20 -3.92
CA ALA A 183 -7.50 -0.81 -4.63
C ALA A 183 -6.19 -0.03 -4.40
N ARG A 184 -5.27 -0.63 -3.63
CA ARG A 184 -3.98 -0.01 -3.28
C ARG A 184 -3.00 0.01 -4.45
N THR A 185 -3.06 -0.98 -5.34
CA THR A 185 -2.09 -1.17 -6.42
C THR A 185 -2.65 -0.74 -7.78
N LYS A 186 -1.76 -0.32 -8.68
CA LYS A 186 -2.14 -0.01 -10.07
C LYS A 186 -2.65 -1.23 -10.82
N ALA A 187 -2.08 -2.41 -10.56
CA ALA A 187 -2.49 -3.67 -11.19
C ALA A 187 -3.97 -3.97 -10.95
N VAL A 188 -4.41 -3.92 -9.69
CA VAL A 188 -5.82 -4.11 -9.33
C VAL A 188 -6.71 -3.02 -9.94
N ARG A 189 -6.30 -1.74 -9.89
CA ARG A 189 -7.04 -0.66 -10.57
C ARG A 189 -7.19 -0.91 -12.07
N ASN A 190 -6.16 -1.44 -12.72
CA ASN A 190 -6.21 -1.78 -14.14
C ASN A 190 -7.19 -2.94 -14.43
N VAL A 191 -7.40 -3.89 -13.50
CA VAL A 191 -8.45 -4.92 -13.65
C VAL A 191 -9.82 -4.27 -13.81
N PHE A 192 -10.20 -3.34 -12.93
CA PHE A 192 -11.48 -2.63 -13.06
C PHE A 192 -11.58 -1.85 -14.38
N ARG A 193 -10.50 -1.22 -14.82
CA ARG A 193 -10.48 -0.47 -16.10
C ARG A 193 -10.58 -1.39 -17.32
N ARG A 194 -9.99 -2.58 -17.27
CA ARG A 194 -10.10 -3.63 -18.30
C ARG A 194 -11.50 -4.21 -18.33
N ALA A 195 -12.04 -4.57 -17.18
CA ALA A 195 -13.42 -5.06 -17.05
C ALA A 195 -14.43 -4.03 -17.57
N ALA A 196 -14.23 -2.74 -17.26
CA ALA A 196 -15.05 -1.65 -17.78
C ALA A 196 -14.96 -1.50 -19.31
N ALA A 197 -13.79 -1.76 -19.90
CA ALA A 197 -13.61 -1.72 -21.36
C ALA A 197 -14.21 -2.95 -22.05
N ALA A 198 -14.02 -4.14 -21.49
CA ALA A 198 -14.52 -5.40 -22.02
C ALA A 198 -16.05 -5.50 -21.88
N HIS A 199 -16.59 -4.95 -20.80
CA HIS A 199 -17.98 -5.14 -20.41
C HIS A 199 -18.67 -3.82 -20.00
N PRO A 200 -18.75 -2.83 -20.91
CA PRO A 200 -19.28 -1.51 -20.57
C PRO A 200 -20.76 -1.51 -20.16
N GLY A 201 -21.53 -2.55 -20.52
CA GLY A 201 -22.96 -2.66 -20.21
C GLY A 201 -23.31 -3.46 -18.96
N TRP A 202 -22.33 -3.98 -18.21
CA TRP A 202 -22.63 -4.77 -17.00
C TRP A 202 -22.98 -3.90 -15.80
N TRP A 203 -22.24 -2.80 -15.63
CA TRP A 203 -22.36 -1.90 -14.48
C TRP A 203 -22.13 -0.47 -14.93
N ASP A 204 -22.58 0.51 -14.13
CA ASP A 204 -22.18 1.90 -14.32
C ASP A 204 -20.73 2.09 -13.84
N TRP A 205 -19.78 1.79 -14.73
CA TRP A 205 -18.36 1.82 -14.38
C TRP A 205 -17.83 3.21 -14.09
N LEU A 206 -18.27 4.20 -14.87
CA LEU A 206 -17.75 5.57 -14.85
C LEU A 206 -18.54 6.49 -13.91
N GLY A 207 -19.74 6.07 -13.49
CA GLY A 207 -20.58 6.80 -12.57
C GLY A 207 -19.88 7.10 -11.26
N HIS A 208 -20.05 8.34 -10.79
CA HIS A 208 -19.38 8.83 -9.59
C HIS A 208 -20.23 8.64 -8.31
N ASP A 209 -21.55 8.79 -8.41
CA ASP A 209 -22.45 8.83 -7.25
C ASP A 209 -23.09 7.47 -6.97
N ASP A 210 -23.57 6.80 -8.04
CA ASP A 210 -24.19 5.47 -8.00
C ASP A 210 -23.40 4.40 -8.79
N GLY A 211 -22.21 4.76 -9.29
CA GLY A 211 -21.37 3.89 -10.12
C GLY A 211 -20.10 3.40 -9.43
N ALA A 212 -19.28 2.64 -10.17
CA ALA A 212 -18.04 2.03 -9.68
C ALA A 212 -16.86 3.00 -9.59
N ARG A 213 -17.05 4.29 -9.92
CA ARG A 213 -16.05 5.37 -9.83
C ARG A 213 -14.74 5.09 -10.59
N VAL A 214 -14.79 4.30 -11.66
CA VAL A 214 -13.61 4.05 -12.50
C VAL A 214 -13.35 5.29 -13.36
N PRO A 215 -12.17 5.93 -13.31
CA PRO A 215 -11.93 7.21 -14.00
C PRO A 215 -11.85 7.10 -15.52
N SER A 216 -11.40 5.96 -16.04
CA SER A 216 -11.24 5.73 -17.48
C SER A 216 -11.21 4.24 -17.77
N VAL A 217 -11.80 3.85 -18.90
CA VAL A 217 -11.67 2.51 -19.44
C VAL A 217 -10.26 2.31 -20.00
N LEU A 218 -9.70 1.12 -19.82
CA LEU A 218 -8.41 0.73 -20.38
C LEU A 218 -8.64 -0.50 -21.24
N SER A 219 -8.72 -0.31 -22.56
CA SER A 219 -8.77 -1.45 -23.47
C SER A 219 -7.42 -2.17 -23.50
N THR A 220 -7.46 -3.47 -23.76
CA THR A 220 -6.29 -4.35 -23.88
C THR A 220 -5.30 -3.81 -24.92
N GLU A 221 -5.81 -3.37 -26.08
CA GLU A 221 -5.00 -2.76 -27.15
C GLU A 221 -4.27 -1.48 -26.69
N MET A 222 -4.92 -0.65 -25.87
CA MET A 222 -4.32 0.58 -25.34
C MET A 222 -3.26 0.31 -24.26
N GLU A 223 -3.35 -0.80 -23.54
CA GLU A 223 -2.34 -1.23 -22.56
C GLU A 223 -1.11 -1.80 -23.27
N GLU A 224 -1.32 -2.72 -24.22
CA GLU A 224 -0.26 -3.30 -25.05
C GLU A 224 0.52 -2.22 -25.77
N GLY A 225 -0.15 -1.26 -26.43
CA GLY A 225 0.52 -0.14 -27.09
C GLY A 225 1.30 0.79 -26.15
N ARG A 226 0.85 0.98 -24.90
CA ARG A 226 1.59 1.76 -23.89
C ARG A 226 2.82 1.01 -23.39
N ASP A 227 2.70 -0.29 -23.14
CA ASP A 227 3.79 -1.14 -22.69
C ASP A 227 4.83 -1.36 -23.77
N GLU A 228 4.41 -1.53 -25.02
CA GLU A 228 5.30 -1.56 -26.17
C GLU A 228 6.05 -0.24 -26.33
N ARG A 229 5.36 0.91 -26.22
CA ARG A 229 6.01 2.22 -26.25
C ARG A 229 7.03 2.39 -25.11
N LYS A 230 6.73 1.89 -23.91
CA LYS A 230 7.64 1.92 -22.76
C LYS A 230 8.83 0.96 -22.95
N LYS A 231 8.59 -0.25 -23.44
CA LYS A 231 9.63 -1.25 -23.80
C LYS A 231 10.53 -0.71 -24.90
N ALA A 232 9.98 -0.09 -25.94
CA ALA A 232 10.73 0.56 -27.02
C ALA A 232 11.60 1.71 -26.50
N ARG A 233 11.06 2.56 -25.62
CA ARG A 233 11.84 3.63 -24.95
C ARG A 233 12.98 3.06 -24.11
N ARG A 234 12.73 2.01 -23.32
CA ARG A 234 13.75 1.36 -22.48
C ARG A 234 14.82 0.68 -23.33
N LYS A 235 14.43 0.00 -24.41
CA LYS A 235 15.34 -0.64 -25.36
C LYS A 235 16.20 0.41 -26.07
N GLY A 236 15.60 1.47 -26.59
CA GLY A 236 16.32 2.57 -27.24
C GLY A 236 17.28 3.30 -26.29
N LEU A 237 16.92 3.46 -25.01
CA LEU A 237 17.84 4.02 -24.01
C LEU A 237 19.00 3.06 -23.69
N LYS A 238 18.75 1.75 -23.60
CA LYS A 238 19.79 0.73 -23.38
C LYS A 238 20.74 0.62 -24.58
N GLU A 239 20.23 0.71 -25.81
CA GLU A 239 21.05 0.70 -27.03
C GLU A 239 21.93 1.95 -27.11
N LYS A 240 21.39 3.15 -26.83
CA LYS A 240 22.19 4.39 -26.78
C LYS A 240 23.30 4.35 -25.73
N LEU A 241 23.09 3.69 -24.59
CA LEU A 241 24.12 3.53 -23.57
C LEU A 241 25.23 2.57 -24.02
N LYS A 242 24.85 1.42 -24.62
CA LYS A 242 25.82 0.47 -25.20
C LYS A 242 26.62 1.09 -26.34
N GLU A 243 25.98 1.87 -27.21
CA GLU A 243 26.65 2.57 -28.29
C GLU A 243 27.67 3.60 -27.76
N ARG A 244 27.32 4.34 -26.70
CA ARG A 244 28.26 5.24 -26.03
C ARG A 244 29.45 4.51 -25.42
N GLU A 245 29.21 3.38 -24.76
CA GLU A 245 30.25 2.55 -24.15
C GLU A 245 31.20 1.93 -25.19
N VAL A 246 30.66 1.42 -26.31
CA VAL A 246 31.49 0.91 -27.41
C VAL A 246 32.31 2.03 -28.04
N ARG A 247 31.70 3.20 -28.29
CA ARG A 247 32.42 4.37 -28.85
C ARG A 247 33.50 4.90 -27.92
N GLU A 248 33.29 4.81 -26.61
CA GLU A 248 34.29 5.19 -25.61
C GLU A 248 35.43 4.18 -25.58
N LYS A 249 35.13 2.88 -25.62
CA LYS A 249 36.13 1.81 -25.70
C LYS A 249 36.96 1.83 -26.98
N GLU A 250 36.35 2.20 -28.11
CA GLU A 250 37.07 2.43 -29.37
C GLU A 250 37.96 3.68 -29.29
N ARG A 251 37.50 4.75 -28.62
CA ARG A 251 38.32 5.95 -28.39
C ARG A 251 39.50 5.67 -27.45
N GLU A 252 39.30 4.86 -26.42
CA GLU A 252 40.37 4.40 -25.52
C GLU A 252 41.34 3.42 -26.20
N GLY A 253 40.85 2.60 -27.14
CA GLY A 253 41.69 1.73 -27.97
C GLY A 253 42.52 2.49 -29.02
N MET A 254 42.09 3.69 -29.40
CA MET A 254 42.75 4.54 -30.41
C MET A 254 43.73 5.57 -29.81
N THR A 255 43.91 5.63 -28.48
CA THR A 255 44.99 6.44 -27.89
C THR A 255 46.33 5.70 -28.00
N PRO A 256 47.29 6.16 -28.82
CA PRO A 256 48.60 5.53 -28.89
C PRO A 256 49.37 5.75 -27.57
N SER A 257 50.02 4.68 -27.10
CA SER A 257 50.97 4.71 -25.97
C SER A 257 52.00 5.83 -26.17
N PRO A 258 52.25 6.71 -25.17
CA PRO A 258 53.37 7.65 -25.25
C PRO A 258 54.69 6.85 -25.27
N PRO A 259 55.66 7.22 -26.13
CA PRO A 259 56.93 6.51 -26.21
C PRO A 259 57.72 6.64 -24.89
N PRO A 260 58.51 5.62 -24.50
CA PRO A 260 59.22 5.63 -23.23
C PRO A 260 60.32 6.72 -23.22
N PRO A 261 60.57 7.37 -22.07
CA PRO A 261 61.66 8.33 -21.96
C PRO A 261 63.01 7.62 -22.02
N SER A 262 63.81 7.96 -23.04
CA SER A 262 65.20 7.53 -23.20
C SER A 262 66.08 8.11 -22.08
N ALA A 263 66.80 7.24 -21.38
CA ALA A 263 67.75 7.57 -20.33
C ALA A 263 69.20 7.38 -20.83
N LEU A 264 69.93 8.48 -21.01
CA LEU A 264 71.40 8.63 -21.09
C LEU A 264 71.66 10.15 -20.89
N GLU A 265 72.64 10.71 -20.19
CA GLU A 265 73.73 10.26 -19.33
C GLU A 265 74.30 11.51 -18.60
N MET A 266 75.05 11.31 -17.53
CA MET A 266 75.61 12.33 -16.62
C MET A 266 76.84 13.06 -17.20
N GLN A 267 77.05 14.34 -16.83
CA GLN A 267 78.37 14.90 -16.44
C GLN A 267 78.24 16.30 -15.76
N ARG A 268 78.95 16.47 -14.64
CA ARG A 268 79.10 17.67 -13.75
C ARG A 268 80.33 18.52 -14.16
N PRO A 269 80.78 19.58 -13.44
CA PRO A 269 80.13 20.64 -12.63
C PRO A 269 80.65 22.08 -12.95
N LYS A 270 80.03 23.14 -12.39
CA LYS A 270 80.71 24.30 -11.75
C LYS A 270 79.70 25.29 -11.14
N GLU A 271 79.88 25.59 -9.87
CA GLU A 271 79.33 26.73 -9.11
C GLU A 271 80.30 27.94 -9.22
N PRO A 272 79.96 29.20 -8.83
CA PRO A 272 79.25 29.54 -7.58
C PRO A 272 78.28 30.76 -7.55
N ALA A 273 77.51 30.79 -6.45
CA ALA A 273 77.03 31.93 -5.64
C ALA A 273 76.09 32.99 -6.26
N TYR A 274 74.86 33.13 -5.72
CA TYR A 274 74.55 34.06 -4.60
C TYR A 274 73.02 34.18 -4.34
N ASN A 275 72.61 33.80 -3.12
CA ASN A 275 71.67 34.48 -2.21
C ASN A 275 70.14 34.61 -2.51
N GLY A 276 69.32 33.95 -1.68
CA GLY A 276 67.91 34.27 -1.41
C GLY A 276 67.20 33.21 -0.53
N PRO A 277 66.41 33.57 0.51
CA PRO A 277 66.34 32.78 1.76
C PRO A 277 65.35 31.62 1.78
N ARG A 278 65.76 30.51 2.41
CA ARG A 278 64.91 29.38 2.83
C ARG A 278 64.09 29.74 4.08
N LYS A 279 62.76 29.56 4.04
CA LYS A 279 61.89 29.15 5.16
C LYS A 279 60.75 28.29 4.55
N LEU A 280 60.77 26.97 4.71
CA LEU A 280 60.18 26.15 5.79
C LEU A 280 58.65 25.94 5.64
N GLY A 281 58.27 24.72 5.24
CA GLY A 281 57.03 24.06 5.64
C GLY A 281 55.78 24.28 4.76
N GLY A 282 55.13 23.18 4.36
CA GLY A 282 53.71 23.22 4.01
C GLY A 282 53.32 22.35 2.82
N ALA A 283 52.93 21.10 3.09
CA ALA A 283 52.12 20.31 2.17
C ALA A 283 50.78 21.01 1.94
N SER A 284 50.56 21.70 0.81
CA SER A 284 49.21 22.13 0.36
C SER A 284 49.22 22.80 -1.03
N GLY A 285 49.80 22.18 -2.05
CA GLY A 285 49.77 22.70 -3.43
C GLY A 285 48.45 22.51 -4.20
N GLY A 286 47.29 22.40 -3.51
CA GLY A 286 46.02 22.05 -4.15
C GLY A 286 45.00 23.19 -4.30
N ALA A 287 45.18 24.28 -3.56
CA ALA A 287 44.21 25.38 -3.48
C ALA A 287 44.69 26.67 -4.18
N GLU A 288 45.99 26.94 -4.22
CA GLU A 288 46.52 28.19 -4.79
C GLU A 288 46.46 28.25 -6.32
N SER A 289 46.36 27.10 -7.02
CA SER A 289 46.26 27.08 -8.49
C SER A 289 44.89 27.51 -9.05
N VAL A 290 43.89 27.71 -8.19
CA VAL A 290 42.52 28.10 -8.60
C VAL A 290 42.27 29.59 -8.36
N ALA A 291 43.16 30.28 -7.64
CA ALA A 291 42.96 31.67 -7.19
C ALA A 291 43.00 32.73 -8.31
N GLY A 292 43.44 32.40 -9.53
CA GLY A 292 43.52 33.33 -10.67
C GLY A 292 42.58 33.07 -11.84
N LEU A 293 41.73 32.04 -11.79
CA LEU A 293 40.89 31.62 -12.94
C LEU A 293 39.51 32.27 -12.92
N THR A 294 38.89 32.48 -14.10
CA THR A 294 37.53 33.03 -14.22
C THR A 294 36.51 32.13 -13.50
N PRO A 295 35.41 32.69 -12.96
CA PRO A 295 34.43 31.93 -12.18
C PRO A 295 33.85 30.71 -12.93
N GLU A 296 33.67 30.82 -14.24
CA GLU A 296 33.19 29.71 -15.08
C GLU A 296 34.20 28.56 -15.18
N MET A 297 35.49 28.86 -15.26
CA MET A 297 36.53 27.84 -15.34
C MET A 297 36.75 27.16 -13.98
N ARG A 298 36.58 27.89 -12.87
CA ARG A 298 36.54 27.30 -11.52
C ARG A 298 35.37 26.34 -11.35
N ALA A 299 34.17 26.74 -11.79
CA ALA A 299 32.99 25.90 -11.73
C ALA A 299 33.16 24.61 -12.55
N LYS A 300 33.85 24.69 -13.69
CA LYS A 300 34.18 23.52 -14.52
C LYS A 300 35.17 22.58 -13.81
N ILE A 301 36.23 23.10 -13.22
CA ILE A 301 37.22 22.32 -12.45
C ILE A 301 36.58 21.69 -11.21
N GLU A 302 35.71 22.41 -10.50
CA GLU A 302 34.98 21.91 -9.33
C GLU A 302 33.99 20.79 -9.70
N ARG A 303 33.28 20.94 -10.83
CA ARG A 303 32.35 19.93 -11.35
C ARG A 303 33.10 18.66 -11.76
N GLU A 304 34.26 18.82 -12.40
CA GLU A 304 35.12 17.71 -12.81
C GLU A 304 35.77 17.00 -11.62
N ARG A 305 36.20 17.75 -10.59
CA ARG A 305 36.71 17.19 -9.33
C ARG A 305 35.63 16.40 -8.58
N ARG A 306 34.40 16.92 -8.54
CA ARG A 306 33.27 16.24 -7.89
C ARG A 306 32.83 14.99 -8.66
N ALA A 307 32.89 15.01 -9.99
CA ALA A 307 32.63 13.85 -10.83
C ALA A 307 33.66 12.74 -10.57
N ARG A 308 34.97 13.06 -10.60
CA ARG A 308 36.03 12.09 -10.28
C ARG A 308 35.92 11.53 -8.86
N ALA A 309 35.56 12.36 -7.89
CA ALA A 309 35.36 11.89 -6.51
C ALA A 309 34.16 10.93 -6.40
N ALA A 310 33.08 11.17 -7.15
CA ALA A 310 31.94 10.27 -7.21
C ALA A 310 32.29 8.94 -7.90
N GLU A 311 33.05 8.98 -9.01
CA GLU A 311 33.54 7.79 -9.70
C GLU A 311 34.50 6.97 -8.84
N ALA A 312 35.41 7.62 -8.10
CA ALA A 312 36.30 6.94 -7.16
C ALA A 312 35.52 6.24 -6.03
N ARG A 313 34.42 6.85 -5.54
CA ARG A 313 33.53 6.22 -4.55
C ARG A 313 32.80 5.01 -5.14
N LEU A 314 32.28 5.11 -6.35
CA LEU A 314 31.62 3.98 -7.03
C LEU A 314 32.60 2.85 -7.35
N LYS A 315 33.83 3.19 -7.75
CA LYS A 315 34.90 2.20 -8.02
C LYS A 315 35.37 1.50 -6.75
N ALA A 316 35.47 2.21 -5.63
CA ALA A 316 35.80 1.60 -4.34
C ALA A 316 34.68 0.69 -3.82
N LEU A 317 33.41 1.00 -4.11
CA LEU A 317 32.26 0.17 -3.71
C LEU A 317 32.08 -1.08 -4.60
N GLY A 318 32.55 -1.03 -5.85
CA GLY A 318 32.47 -2.14 -6.81
C GLY A 318 33.67 -3.11 -6.81
N GLY A 319 34.73 -2.81 -6.05
CA GLY A 319 35.99 -3.59 -6.03
C GLY A 319 36.14 -4.60 -4.90
N GLY A 320 35.10 -4.84 -4.08
CA GLY A 320 35.14 -5.80 -2.97
C GLY A 320 34.40 -7.09 -3.29
N ARG A 321 35.05 -8.00 -4.03
CA ARG A 321 34.73 -9.42 -4.07
C ARG A 321 36.01 -10.23 -4.07
#